data_AF-A0A553APC4-F1
#
_entry.id   AF-A0A553APC4-F1
#
_cell.length_a   1.000
_cell.length_b   1.000
_cell.length_c   1.000
_cell.angle_alpha   90.00
_cell.angle_beta   90.00
_cell.angle_gamma   90.00
#
_symmetry.space_group_name_H-M   'P 1'
#
loop_
_entity.id
_entity.type
_entity.pdbx_description
1 polymer ?
#
loop_
_entity_poly.entity_id
_entity_poly.type
_entity_poly.pdbx_seq_one_letter_code
_entity_poly.pdbx_strand_id
1 'polypeptide(L)'
;MMRFFHKREAWMVREPFDLKLIVAMIIASLWVLFIITASVTVWATAFRWLGLFSTIEESVYFSLTVFTTLGFGDVLLPQEWRILGVIAAVNGLINVGVLTAILIETLRHIGEGQRQRRNRR
;
A
#
# COMPACT_ATOMS: atom_id res chain seq x y z
N MET A 1 -0.67 -54.73 -17.83
CA MET A 1 -0.38 -54.69 -16.38
C MET A 1 0.65 -53.60 -16.15
N MET A 2 0.43 -52.49 -15.47
CA MET A 2 -0.73 -51.76 -14.94
C MET A 2 -0.08 -50.47 -14.41
N ARG A 3 -0.72 -49.30 -14.60
CA ARG A 3 -0.52 -48.08 -13.76
C ARG A 3 0.83 -47.36 -13.92
N PHE A 4 1.06 -46.45 -14.87
CA PHE A 4 0.45 -45.11 -15.03
C PHE A 4 0.23 -44.29 -13.73
N PHE A 5 1.00 -44.56 -12.68
CA PHE A 5 0.92 -43.84 -11.41
C PHE A 5 2.27 -43.22 -11.03
N HIS A 6 2.44 -41.95 -11.40
CA HIS A 6 2.97 -40.87 -10.54
C HIS A 6 3.27 -39.64 -11.42
N LYS A 7 2.20 -39.02 -11.95
CA LYS A 7 2.18 -37.56 -12.05
C LYS A 7 2.36 -37.05 -10.61
N ARG A 8 3.62 -36.85 -10.20
CA ARG A 8 3.96 -36.25 -8.91
C ARG A 8 3.56 -34.77 -8.98
N GLU A 9 2.32 -34.51 -8.62
CA GLU A 9 1.82 -33.20 -8.16
C GLU A 9 2.59 -32.66 -6.93
N ALA A 10 3.67 -33.30 -6.50
CA ALA A 10 4.61 -32.80 -5.50
C ALA A 10 5.64 -31.80 -6.07
N TRP A 11 5.59 -31.49 -7.37
CA TRP A 11 6.41 -30.44 -8.00
C TRP A 11 5.90 -29.03 -7.72
N MET A 12 4.75 -28.87 -7.05
CA MET A 12 4.02 -27.60 -7.00
C MET A 12 4.34 -26.66 -5.82
N VAL A 13 5.08 -27.06 -4.77
CA VAL A 13 5.37 -26.14 -3.64
C VAL A 13 6.71 -26.49 -2.96
N ARG A 14 7.81 -26.53 -3.73
CA ARG A 14 9.16 -26.63 -3.14
C ARG A 14 10.10 -25.56 -3.68
N GLU A 15 9.88 -24.35 -3.21
CA GLU A 15 10.92 -23.60 -2.49
C GLU A 15 10.26 -23.15 -1.19
N PRO A 16 10.85 -23.39 0.00
CA PRO A 16 10.33 -22.72 1.19
C PRO A 16 10.48 -21.23 0.91
N PHE A 17 9.40 -20.46 1.01
CA PHE A 17 9.49 -19.01 1.01
C PHE A 17 10.54 -18.66 2.06
N ASP A 18 11.74 -18.25 1.63
CA ASP A 18 12.85 -17.96 2.53
C ASP A 18 12.30 -17.01 3.60
N LEU A 19 12.49 -17.30 4.90
CA LEU A 19 11.99 -16.45 5.99
C LEU A 19 12.37 -14.97 5.78
N LYS A 20 13.52 -14.74 5.13
CA LYS A 20 14.01 -13.42 4.71
C LYS A 20 13.07 -12.71 3.74
N LEU A 21 12.43 -13.42 2.80
CA LEU A 21 11.43 -12.90 1.87
C LEU A 21 10.15 -12.48 2.58
N ILE A 22 9.66 -13.34 3.48
CA ILE A 22 8.45 -13.04 4.28
C ILE A 22 8.70 -11.80 5.13
N VAL A 23 9.82 -11.76 5.84
CA VAL A 23 10.19 -10.62 6.69
C VAL A 23 10.35 -9.34 5.84
N ALA A 24 11.00 -9.41 4.68
CA ALA A 24 11.13 -8.27 3.78
C ALA A 24 9.76 -7.75 3.29
N MET A 25 8.83 -8.63 2.96
CA MET A 25 7.47 -8.26 2.55
C MET A 25 6.64 -7.65 3.68
N ILE A 26 6.76 -8.17 4.90
CA ILE A 26 6.12 -7.58 6.09
C ILE A 26 6.68 -6.18 6.33
N ILE A 27 8.00 -6.00 6.30
CA ILE A 27 8.65 -4.70 6.49
C ILE A 27 8.19 -3.71 5.40
N ALA A 28 8.18 -4.14 4.14
CA ALA A 28 7.71 -3.30 3.03
C ALA A 28 6.24 -2.89 3.22
N SER A 29 5.37 -3.81 3.64
CA SER A 29 3.96 -3.52 3.88
C SER A 29 3.75 -2.55 5.05
N LEU A 30 4.48 -2.74 6.15
CA LEU A 30 4.46 -1.82 7.30
C LEU A 30 4.99 -0.44 6.91
N TRP A 31 6.01 -0.38 6.06
CA TRP A 31 6.56 0.87 5.55
C TRP A 31 5.55 1.64 4.68
N VAL A 32 4.84 0.93 3.79
CA VAL A 32 3.75 1.50 2.99
C VAL A 32 2.64 2.05 3.89
N LEU A 33 2.20 1.27 4.88
CA LEU A 33 1.20 1.71 5.85
C LEU A 33 1.65 2.96 6.60
N PHE A 34 2.90 2.98 7.07
CA PHE A 34 3.48 4.13 7.77
C PHE A 34 3.45 5.40 6.91
N ILE A 35 3.87 5.31 5.64
CA ILE A 35 3.85 6.46 4.70
C ILE A 35 2.43 6.97 4.49
N ILE A 36 1.46 6.06 4.31
CA ILE A 36 0.04 6.44 4.13
C ILE A 36 -0.48 7.13 5.39
N THR A 37 -0.25 6.55 6.58
CA THR A 37 -0.68 7.14 7.85
C THR A 37 -0.05 8.51 8.08
N ALA A 38 1.24 8.67 7.81
CA ALA A 38 1.93 9.95 7.92
C ALA A 38 1.32 10.99 6.97
N SER A 39 1.06 10.61 5.71
CA SER A 39 0.47 11.50 4.70
C SER A 39 -0.94 11.95 5.09
N VAL A 40 -1.76 11.03 5.58
CA VAL A 40 -3.11 11.33 6.10
C VAL A 40 -3.04 12.28 7.30
N THR A 41 -2.10 12.07 8.21
CA THR A 41 -1.93 12.91 9.40
C THR A 41 -1.52 14.33 9.02
N VAL A 42 -0.66 14.48 8.00
CA VAL A 42 -0.28 15.80 7.45
C VAL A 42 -1.50 16.54 6.92
N TRP A 43 -2.35 15.88 6.11
CA TRP A 43 -3.58 16.48 5.59
C TRP A 43 -4.59 16.82 6.69
N ALA A 44 -4.80 15.90 7.64
CA ALA A 44 -5.71 16.13 8.77
C ALA A 44 -5.27 17.34 9.60
N THR A 45 -3.97 17.46 9.87
CA THR A 45 -3.40 18.60 10.59
C THR A 45 -3.55 19.89 9.78
N ALA A 46 -3.33 19.87 8.46
CA ALA A 46 -3.52 21.02 7.61
C ALA A 46 -4.99 21.51 7.63
N PHE A 47 -5.97 20.61 7.53
CA PHE A 47 -7.38 20.99 7.61
C PHE A 47 -7.78 21.52 9.00
N ARG A 48 -7.17 20.99 10.07
CA ARG A 48 -7.36 21.51 11.43
C ARG A 48 -6.79 22.92 11.60
N TRP A 49 -5.58 23.16 11.08
CA TRP A 49 -4.95 24.48 11.10
C TRP A 49 -5.73 25.52 10.29
N LEU A 50 -6.36 25.11 9.19
CA LEU A 50 -7.25 25.97 8.41
C LEU A 50 -8.63 26.18 9.07
N GLY A 51 -8.91 25.54 10.21
CA GLY A 51 -10.18 25.67 10.93
C GLY A 51 -11.38 25.05 10.21
N LEU A 52 -11.15 24.11 9.29
CA LEU A 52 -12.21 23.52 8.45
C LEU A 52 -13.06 22.48 9.18
N PHE A 53 -12.53 21.91 10.26
CA PHE A 53 -13.22 20.90 11.08
C PHE A 53 -13.10 21.24 12.55
N SER A 54 -14.13 20.89 13.32
CA SER A 54 -14.24 21.21 14.75
C SER A 54 -13.53 20.18 15.65
N THR A 55 -13.41 18.94 15.21
CA THR A 55 -12.76 17.84 15.93
C THR A 55 -11.58 17.24 15.16
N ILE A 56 -10.66 16.60 15.88
CA ILE A 56 -9.56 15.85 15.26
C ILE A 56 -10.11 14.65 14.49
N GLU A 57 -11.10 13.95 15.07
CA GLU A 57 -11.75 12.80 14.46
C GLU A 57 -12.29 13.13 13.08
N GLU A 58 -13.07 14.20 12.93
CA GLU A 58 -13.66 14.62 11.67
C GLU A 58 -12.59 14.98 10.62
N SER A 59 -11.52 15.66 11.04
CA SER A 59 -10.41 16.01 10.13
C SER A 59 -9.62 14.79 9.63
N VAL A 60 -9.41 13.81 10.50
CA VAL A 60 -8.72 12.55 10.16
C VAL A 60 -9.63 11.71 9.28
N TYR A 61 -10.92 11.62 9.62
CA TYR A 61 -11.94 10.91 8.84
C TYR A 61 -12.05 11.47 7.42
N PHE A 62 -12.22 12.79 7.27
CA PHE A 62 -12.24 13.44 5.96
C PHE A 62 -10.95 13.20 5.18
N SER A 63 -9.79 13.33 5.83
CA SER A 63 -8.50 13.09 5.18
C SER A 63 -8.37 11.65 4.70
N LEU A 64 -8.79 10.66 5.50
CA LEU A 64 -8.79 9.26 5.11
C LEU A 64 -9.71 8.99 3.93
N THR A 65 -10.95 9.47 3.98
CA THR A 65 -11.95 9.20 2.93
C THR A 65 -11.53 9.80 1.59
N VAL A 66 -10.96 11.01 1.62
CA VAL A 66 -10.47 11.70 0.42
C VAL A 66 -9.17 11.08 -0.09
N PHE A 67 -8.19 10.82 0.78
CA PHE A 67 -6.89 10.27 0.41
C PHE A 67 -7.00 8.86 -0.18
N THR A 68 -7.92 8.04 0.35
CA THR A 68 -8.17 6.68 -0.16
C THR A 68 -9.15 6.63 -1.32
N THR A 69 -9.63 7.77 -1.80
CA THR A 69 -10.67 7.90 -2.85
C THR A 69 -12.03 7.28 -2.49
N LEU A 70 -12.25 6.92 -1.22
CA LEU A 70 -13.48 6.33 -0.72
C LEU A 70 -14.67 7.29 -0.84
N GLY A 71 -14.47 8.54 -0.42
CA GLY A 71 -15.36 9.67 -0.73
C GLY A 71 -16.84 9.48 -0.37
N PHE A 72 -17.17 9.03 0.85
CA PHE A 72 -18.57 8.84 1.31
C PHE A 72 -19.46 10.08 1.11
N GLY A 73 -18.88 11.29 1.18
CA GLY A 73 -19.59 12.54 0.92
C GLY A 73 -20.50 13.02 2.06
N ASP A 74 -20.43 12.36 3.20
CA ASP A 74 -21.08 12.72 4.47
C ASP A 74 -20.38 13.91 5.16
N VAL A 75 -19.06 13.98 5.07
CA VAL A 75 -18.25 15.11 5.54
C VAL A 75 -17.62 15.81 4.32
N LEU A 76 -17.84 17.11 4.17
CA LEU A 76 -17.41 17.90 3.02
C LEU A 76 -16.76 19.22 3.44
N LEU A 77 -15.80 19.68 2.63
CA LEU A 77 -15.22 21.01 2.78
C LEU A 77 -16.18 22.11 2.29
N PRO A 78 -16.11 23.32 2.88
CA PRO A 78 -16.77 24.50 2.34
C PRO A 78 -16.39 24.77 0.88
N GLN A 79 -17.28 25.42 0.12
CA GLN A 79 -17.14 25.59 -1.32
C GLN A 79 -15.79 26.21 -1.74
N GLU A 80 -15.30 27.18 -0.97
CA GLU A 80 -14.01 27.85 -1.12
C GLU A 80 -12.79 26.91 -1.00
N TRP A 81 -12.90 25.82 -0.24
CA TRP A 81 -11.81 24.87 0.02
C TRP A 81 -11.97 23.53 -0.71
N ARG A 82 -13.03 23.33 -1.50
CA ARG A 82 -13.28 22.05 -2.20
C ARG A 82 -12.12 21.60 -3.09
N ILE A 83 -11.42 22.54 -3.74
CA ILE A 83 -10.25 22.23 -4.57
C ILE A 83 -9.12 21.61 -3.73
N LEU A 84 -8.95 22.05 -2.48
CA LEU A 84 -7.95 21.50 -1.59
C LEU A 84 -8.22 20.02 -1.27
N GLY A 85 -9.50 19.66 -1.10
CA GLY A 85 -9.92 18.27 -0.98
C GLY A 85 -9.56 17.44 -2.22
N VAL A 86 -9.78 17.98 -3.42
CA VAL A 86 -9.38 17.31 -4.67
C VAL A 86 -7.86 17.12 -4.75
N ILE A 87 -7.08 18.12 -4.36
CA ILE A 87 -5.61 18.02 -4.32
C ILE A 87 -5.16 16.94 -3.33
N ALA A 88 -5.80 16.84 -2.17
CA ALA A 88 -5.53 15.79 -1.19
C ALA A 88 -5.82 14.39 -1.76
N ALA A 89 -6.92 14.23 -2.52
CA ALA A 89 -7.24 12.97 -3.19
C ALA A 89 -6.19 12.60 -4.25
N VAL A 90 -5.77 13.56 -5.07
CA VAL A 90 -4.72 13.34 -6.08
C VAL A 90 -3.40 12.95 -5.42
N ASN A 91 -3.05 13.59 -4.30
CA ASN A 91 -1.87 13.22 -3.52
C ASN A 91 -1.95 11.77 -3.01
N GLY A 92 -3.12 11.35 -2.51
CA GLY A 92 -3.37 9.96 -2.13
C GLY A 92 -3.20 8.98 -3.29
N LEU A 93 -3.77 9.31 -4.45
CA LEU A 93 -3.64 8.49 -5.66
C LEU A 93 -2.18 8.34 -6.13
N ILE A 94 -1.43 9.43 -6.14
CA ILE A 94 0.01 9.42 -6.48
C ILE A 94 0.78 8.54 -5.49
N ASN A 95 0.52 8.69 -4.19
CA ASN A 95 1.15 7.87 -3.16
C ASN A 95 0.89 6.38 -3.39
N VAL A 96 -0.37 5.98 -3.63
CA VAL A 96 -0.70 4.58 -3.93
C VAL A 96 0.03 4.09 -5.18
N GLY A 97 0.08 4.89 -6.25
CA GLY A 97 0.80 4.56 -7.48
C GLY A 97 2.29 4.33 -7.26
N VAL A 98 2.96 5.25 -6.57
CA VAL A 98 4.39 5.18 -6.25
C VAL A 98 4.69 4.01 -5.32
N LEU A 99 3.90 3.81 -4.26
CA LEU A 99 4.08 2.70 -3.32
C LEU A 99 3.91 1.34 -4.00
N THR A 100 2.96 1.24 -4.93
CA THR A 100 2.76 0.04 -5.76
C THR A 100 3.96 -0.22 -6.66
N ALA A 101 4.49 0.81 -7.33
CA ALA A 101 5.69 0.68 -8.17
C ALA A 101 6.91 0.22 -7.36
N ILE A 102 7.12 0.79 -6.17
CA ILE A 102 8.21 0.39 -5.26
C ILE A 102 8.03 -1.06 -4.80
N LEU A 103 6.81 -1.47 -4.46
CA LEU A 103 6.52 -2.85 -4.04
C LEU A 103 6.84 -3.86 -5.16
N ILE A 104 6.41 -3.56 -6.38
CA ILE A 104 6.69 -4.40 -7.56
C ILE A 104 8.19 -4.46 -7.84
N GLU A 105 8.89 -3.33 -7.76
CA GLU A 105 10.35 -3.30 -7.96
C GLU A 105 11.08 -4.10 -6.88
N THR A 106 10.65 -3.99 -5.63
CA THR A 106 11.20 -4.77 -4.51
C THR A 106 11.02 -6.26 -4.74
N LEU A 107 9.82 -6.68 -5.18
CA LEU A 107 9.53 -8.07 -5.54
C LEU A 107 10.42 -8.55 -6.71
N ARG A 108 10.59 -7.72 -7.74
CA ARG A 108 11.43 -8.03 -8.91
C ARG A 108 12.88 -8.23 -8.50
N HIS A 109 13.44 -7.28 -7.75
CA HIS A 109 14.83 -7.32 -7.29
C HIS A 109 15.12 -8.56 -6.44
N ILE A 110 14.17 -8.90 -5.57
CA ILE A 110 14.21 -10.10 -4.75
C ILE A 110 14.17 -11.38 -5.60
N GLY A 111 13.29 -11.44 -6.60
CA GLY A 111 13.17 -12.59 -7.51
C GLY A 111 14.43 -12.84 -8.33
N GLU A 112 15.10 -11.77 -8.78
CA GLU A 112 16.38 -11.86 -9.49
C GLU A 112 17.50 -12.45 -8.61
N GLY A 113 17.56 -12.06 -7.33
CA GLY A 113 18.53 -12.59 -6.36
C GLY A 113 18.36 -14.10 -6.10
N GLN A 114 17.11 -14.60 -6.08
CA GLN A 114 16.83 -16.03 -5.95
C GLN A 114 17.22 -16.80 -7.22
N ARG A 115 16.96 -16.23 -8.40
CA ARG A 115 17.29 -16.84 -9.70
C ARG A 115 18.80 -17.03 -9.87
N GLN A 116 19.61 -16.07 -9.41
CA GLN A 116 21.07 -16.18 -9.40
C GLN A 116 21.59 -17.24 -8.42
N ARG A 117 20.98 -17.37 -7.23
CA ARG A 117 21.34 -18.43 -6.26
C ARG A 117 21.05 -19.82 -6.79
N ARG A 118 19.94 -19.99 -7.52
CA ARG A 118 19.57 -21.26 -8.14
C ARG A 118 20.48 -21.65 -9.30
N ASN A 119 21.00 -20.70 -10.07
CA ASN A 119 21.89 -20.96 -11.20
C ASN A 119 23.37 -21.22 -10.81
N ARG A 120 23.72 -21.00 -9.52
CA ARG A 120 25.05 -21.30 -8.95
C ARG A 120 25.12 -22.65 -8.23
N ARG A 121 24.02 -23.42 -8.17
CA ARG A 121 23.97 -24.79 -7.66
C ARG A 121 23.77 -25.76 -8.83
#